data_AF-A0A8T4UIT5-F1
#
_entry.id   AF-A0A8T4UIT5-F1
#
_cell.length_a   1.000
_cell.length_b   1.000
_cell.length_c   1.000
_cell.angle_alpha   90.00
_cell.angle_beta   90.00
_cell.angle_gamma   90.00
#
_symmetry.space_group_name_H-M   'P 1'
#
loop_
_entity.id
_entity.type
_entity.pdbx_description
1 polymer ?
#
loop_
_entity_poly.entity_id
_entity_poly.type
_entity_poly.pdbx_seq_one_letter_code
_entity_poly.pdbx_strand_id
1 'polypeptide(L)'
;MLQNYNKYRVLDAFFRRPMTPLQLRQVCRQASLSPPSVKHYLRELIHEGLVLRTRGTIYKAYLANRESEEFRNVRRFTLSIELQPLITRLAKESLPDAIILFGSASQGMDVEESDIDLAVLAEEVAVEIRPFERRLSRKISVHYYPFFGNLSEELKNSILNGIVLYGYVEAYQGREKPFQGKRAPPAGRRETGPPQRDG
;
A
#
# COMPACT_ATOMS: atom_id res chain seq x y z
N MET A 1 4.13 19.00 2.06
CA MET A 1 5.58 18.70 1.94
C MET A 1 5.97 18.45 0.48
N LEU A 2 5.57 17.34 -0.15
CA LEU A 2 5.95 17.05 -1.56
C LEU A 2 5.43 18.07 -2.58
N GLN A 3 4.22 18.58 -2.37
CA GLN A 3 3.60 19.60 -3.24
C GLN A 3 4.38 20.94 -3.29
N ASN A 4 5.35 21.16 -2.40
CA ASN A 4 6.20 22.35 -2.43
C ASN A 4 7.33 22.23 -3.45
N TYR A 5 7.61 21.04 -3.98
CA TYR A 5 8.66 20.81 -4.97
C TYR A 5 8.08 20.87 -6.38
N ASN A 6 8.54 21.84 -7.17
CA ASN A 6 7.97 22.09 -8.50
C ASN A 6 8.09 20.89 -9.45
N LYS A 7 9.20 20.13 -9.38
CA LYS A 7 9.36 18.89 -10.13
C LYS A 7 8.29 17.86 -9.79
N TYR A 8 8.01 17.67 -8.49
CA TYR A 8 6.93 16.80 -8.03
C TYR A 8 5.58 17.26 -8.54
N ARG A 9 5.27 18.57 -8.51
CA ARG A 9 4.01 19.10 -9.04
C ARG A 9 3.83 18.82 -10.53
N VAL A 10 4.91 18.81 -11.30
CA VAL A 10 4.90 18.41 -12.71
C VAL A 10 4.71 16.89 -12.85
N LEU A 11 5.39 16.08 -12.04
CA LEU A 11 5.23 14.63 -12.05
C LEU A 11 3.82 14.19 -11.60
N ASP A 12 3.23 14.87 -10.62
CA ASP A 12 1.86 14.65 -10.13
C ASP A 12 0.83 14.77 -11.25
N ALA A 13 1.13 15.54 -12.30
CA ALA A 13 0.33 15.59 -13.51
C ALA A 13 0.08 14.20 -14.12
N PHE A 14 1.15 13.41 -14.17
CA PHE A 14 1.18 12.08 -14.76
C PHE A 14 0.76 10.98 -13.78
N PHE A 15 0.87 11.24 -12.48
CA PHE A 15 0.32 10.36 -11.45
C PHE A 15 -1.20 10.41 -11.36
N ARG A 16 -1.81 11.60 -11.54
CA ARG A 16 -3.27 11.71 -11.61
C ARG A 16 -3.85 11.24 -12.93
N ARG A 17 -3.05 11.33 -14.00
CA ARG A 17 -3.45 10.99 -15.37
C ARG A 17 -2.42 10.12 -16.10
N PRO A 18 -2.19 8.88 -15.63
CA PRO A 18 -1.16 8.02 -16.16
C PRO A 18 -1.46 7.44 -17.56
N MET A 19 -2.72 7.34 -17.97
CA MET A 19 -3.12 6.86 -19.31
C MET A 19 -3.36 7.97 -20.31
N THR A 20 -3.48 9.22 -19.87
CA THR A 20 -3.83 10.34 -20.72
C THR A 20 -2.59 11.12 -21.17
N PRO A 21 -2.31 11.23 -22.49
CA PRO A 21 -1.30 12.15 -22.98
C PRO A 21 -1.63 13.61 -22.64
N LEU A 22 -0.70 14.29 -21.97
CA LEU A 22 -0.85 15.67 -21.53
C LEU A 22 -0.05 16.62 -22.43
N GLN A 23 -0.70 17.66 -22.93
CA GLN A 23 -0.04 18.78 -23.58
C GLN A 23 0.61 19.70 -22.54
N LEU A 24 1.62 20.45 -22.96
CA LEU A 24 2.34 21.39 -22.08
C LEU A 24 1.39 22.32 -21.29
N ARG A 25 0.36 22.88 -21.94
CA ARG A 25 -0.60 23.79 -21.28
C ARG A 25 -1.41 23.09 -20.18
N GLN A 26 -1.76 21.81 -20.37
CA GLN A 26 -2.47 21.02 -19.38
C GLN A 26 -1.58 20.74 -18.16
N VAL A 27 -0.31 20.42 -18.40
CA VAL A 27 0.69 20.25 -17.32
C VAL A 27 0.90 21.56 -16.57
N CYS A 28 1.01 22.70 -17.27
CA CYS A 28 1.12 24.02 -16.65
C CYS A 28 -0.06 24.34 -15.73
N ARG A 29 -1.29 24.08 -16.20
CA ARG A 29 -2.51 24.30 -15.41
C ARG A 29 -2.54 23.43 -14.16
N GLN A 30 -2.24 22.14 -14.30
CA GLN A 30 -2.27 21.22 -13.17
C GLN A 30 -1.17 21.51 -12.15
N ALA A 31 0.06 21.72 -12.61
CA ALA A 31 1.17 22.06 -11.73
C ALA A 31 1.10 23.50 -11.22
N SER A 32 0.24 24.36 -11.77
CA SER A 32 0.20 25.82 -11.54
C SER A 32 1.60 26.45 -11.63
N LEU A 33 2.30 26.18 -12.73
CA LEU A 33 3.65 26.65 -13.02
C LEU A 33 3.73 27.31 -14.40
N SER A 34 4.70 28.18 -14.58
CA SER A 34 4.94 28.85 -15.85
C SER A 34 5.45 27.86 -16.92
N PRO A 35 5.19 28.11 -18.22
CA PRO A 35 5.65 27.23 -19.28
C PRO A 35 7.17 26.97 -19.31
N PRO A 36 8.06 27.96 -19.06
CA PRO A 36 9.50 27.70 -18.97
C PRO A 36 9.87 26.72 -17.85
N SER A 37 9.26 26.88 -16.66
CA SER A 37 9.50 26.01 -15.51
C SER A 37 9.05 24.58 -15.80
N VAL A 38 7.85 24.40 -16.34
CA VAL A 38 7.33 23.08 -16.71
C VAL A 38 8.20 22.42 -17.79
N LYS A 39 8.64 23.16 -18.81
CA LYS A 39 9.56 22.62 -19.84
C LYS A 39 10.90 22.18 -19.25
N HIS A 40 11.38 22.85 -18.22
CA HIS A 40 12.60 22.44 -17.53
C HIS A 40 12.40 21.10 -16.82
N TYR A 41 11.40 20.98 -15.94
CA TYR A 41 11.14 19.73 -15.21
C TYR A 41 10.70 18.58 -16.11
N LEU A 42 9.93 18.83 -17.18
CA LEU A 42 9.61 17.79 -18.15
C LEU A 42 10.86 17.20 -18.81
N ARG A 43 11.90 18.00 -19.08
CA ARG A 43 13.15 17.48 -19.62
C ARG A 43 13.85 16.55 -18.62
N GLU A 44 13.88 16.93 -17.35
CA GLU A 44 14.45 16.08 -16.30
C GLU A 44 13.67 14.77 -16.14
N LEU A 45 12.34 14.84 -16.06
CA LEU A 45 11.49 13.65 -15.91
C LEU A 45 11.57 12.72 -17.12
N ILE A 46 11.80 13.26 -18.33
CA ILE A 46 12.08 12.46 -19.52
C ILE A 46 13.46 11.82 -19.44
N HIS A 47 14.48 12.55 -18.98
CA HIS A 47 15.82 12.01 -18.80
C HIS A 47 15.87 10.88 -17.76
N GLU A 48 15.08 11.00 -16.70
CA GLU A 48 14.90 9.97 -15.66
C GLU A 48 14.00 8.81 -16.10
N GLY A 49 13.41 8.88 -17.30
CA GLY A 49 12.52 7.84 -17.78
C GLY A 49 11.20 7.73 -17.00
N LEU A 50 10.77 8.78 -16.30
CA LEU A 50 9.48 8.84 -15.59
C LEU A 50 8.34 9.31 -16.51
N VAL A 51 8.68 10.11 -17.52
CA VAL A 51 7.73 10.66 -18.49
C VAL A 51 8.24 10.40 -19.90
N LEU A 52 7.35 10.00 -20.80
CA LEU A 52 7.62 9.81 -22.22
C LEU A 52 7.10 10.99 -23.03
N ARG A 53 7.73 11.24 -24.18
CA ARG A 53 7.18 12.14 -25.20
C ARG A 53 6.42 11.32 -26.23
N THR A 54 5.19 11.71 -26.55
CA THR A 54 4.41 11.01 -27.58
C THR A 54 5.06 11.16 -28.96
N ARG A 55 5.06 10.08 -29.74
CA ARG A 55 5.50 10.08 -31.16
C ARG A 55 4.28 10.27 -32.06
N GLY A 56 4.45 10.94 -33.21
CA GLY A 56 3.46 10.97 -34.29
C GLY A 56 2.24 11.88 -34.13
N THR A 57 2.09 12.61 -33.01
CA THR A 57 1.01 13.60 -32.85
C THR A 57 1.43 14.97 -33.38
N ILE A 58 0.53 15.68 -34.08
CA ILE A 58 0.75 17.07 -34.55
C ILE A 58 1.14 17.99 -33.38
N TYR A 59 0.63 17.71 -32.18
CA TYR A 59 0.93 18.43 -30.95
C TYR A 59 1.91 17.65 -30.06
N LYS A 60 2.88 18.35 -29.46
CA LYS A 60 3.79 17.78 -28.46
C LYS A 60 2.99 17.43 -27.19
N ALA A 61 2.82 16.15 -26.90
CA ALA A 61 2.25 15.65 -25.66
C ALA A 61 3.25 14.75 -24.91
N TYR A 62 2.94 14.51 -23.64
CA TYR A 62 3.76 13.79 -22.69
C TYR A 62 2.90 12.75 -21.99
N LEU A 63 3.43 11.57 -21.67
CA LEU A 63 2.69 10.48 -21.04
C LEU A 63 3.52 9.91 -19.88
N ALA A 64 2.86 9.37 -18.85
CA ALA A 64 3.54 8.61 -17.81
C ALA A 64 4.31 7.42 -18.42
N ASN A 65 5.52 7.15 -17.95
CA ASN A 65 6.23 5.92 -18.31
C ASN A 65 5.85 4.78 -17.37
N ARG A 66 4.64 4.22 -17.51
CA ARG A 66 4.13 3.18 -16.58
C ARG A 66 4.92 1.87 -16.60
N GLU A 67 5.60 1.58 -17.70
CA GLU A 67 6.49 0.42 -17.81
C GLU A 67 7.74 0.57 -16.93
N SER A 68 8.14 1.81 -16.63
CA SER A 68 9.25 2.10 -15.72
C SER A 68 8.93 1.62 -14.30
N GLU A 69 9.78 0.74 -13.77
CA GLU A 69 9.73 0.35 -12.37
C GLU A 69 9.93 1.57 -11.47
N GLU A 70 10.83 2.49 -11.85
CA GLU A 70 11.07 3.70 -11.08
C GLU A 70 9.82 4.59 -11.00
N PHE A 71 9.07 4.72 -12.10
CA PHE A 71 7.79 5.45 -12.07
C PHE A 71 6.81 4.83 -11.08
N ARG A 72 6.68 3.48 -11.11
CA ARG A 72 5.82 2.74 -10.19
C ARG A 72 6.29 2.90 -8.74
N ASN A 73 7.59 2.84 -8.49
CA ASN A 73 8.19 3.02 -7.17
C ASN A 73 7.88 4.40 -6.60
N VAL A 74 8.16 5.46 -7.37
CA VAL A 74 7.88 6.83 -6.95
C VAL A 74 6.38 7.01 -6.71
N ARG A 75 5.51 6.51 -7.59
CA ARG A 75 4.04 6.57 -7.41
C ARG A 75 3.60 5.92 -6.09
N ARG A 76 4.08 4.70 -5.79
CA ARG A 76 3.77 3.98 -4.55
C ARG A 76 4.19 4.76 -3.32
N PHE A 77 5.42 5.28 -3.32
CA PHE A 77 5.96 6.05 -2.22
C PHE A 77 5.19 7.35 -2.00
N THR A 78 4.91 8.09 -3.08
CA THR A 78 4.22 9.37 -2.99
C THR A 78 2.78 9.17 -2.51
N LEU A 79 2.08 8.16 -3.02
CA LEU A 79 0.72 7.84 -2.58
C LEU A 79 0.69 7.46 -1.09
N SER A 80 1.67 6.68 -0.62
CA SER A 80 1.80 6.32 0.80
C SER A 80 1.93 7.55 1.70
N ILE A 81 2.67 8.57 1.27
CA ILE A 81 2.78 9.85 1.98
C ILE A 81 1.47 10.66 1.89
N GLU A 82 0.87 10.71 0.71
CA GLU A 82 -0.36 11.48 0.50
C GLU A 82 -1.53 10.92 1.31
N LEU A 83 -1.57 9.61 1.55
CA LEU A 83 -2.58 8.94 2.37
C LEU A 83 -2.41 9.20 3.87
N GLN A 84 -1.23 9.61 4.37
CA GLN A 84 -0.95 9.70 5.81
C GLN A 84 -2.02 10.45 6.64
N PRO A 85 -2.60 11.57 6.18
CA PRO A 85 -3.67 12.22 6.93
C PRO A 85 -4.94 11.36 7.10
N LEU A 86 -5.28 10.53 6.11
CA LEU A 86 -6.39 9.57 6.24
C LEU A 86 -6.01 8.42 7.17
N ILE A 87 -4.80 7.87 7.01
CA ILE A 87 -4.27 6.80 7.87
C ILE A 87 -4.27 7.23 9.34
N THR A 88 -3.84 8.47 9.63
CA THR A 88 -3.87 9.04 10.99
C THR A 88 -5.30 9.12 11.54
N ARG A 89 -6.28 9.49 10.70
CA ARG A 89 -7.69 9.56 11.10
C ARG A 89 -8.25 8.17 11.39
N LEU A 90 -8.07 7.23 10.46
CA LEU A 90 -8.50 5.84 10.61
C LEU A 90 -7.88 5.21 11.87
N ALA A 91 -6.57 5.38 12.07
CA ALA A 91 -5.87 4.85 13.23
C ALA A 91 -6.45 5.39 14.56
N LYS A 92 -6.81 6.66 14.60
CA LYS A 92 -7.42 7.29 15.78
C LYS A 92 -8.85 6.81 16.04
N GLU A 93 -9.63 6.59 14.99
CA GLU A 93 -11.07 6.31 15.09
C GLU A 93 -11.38 4.80 15.23
N SER A 94 -10.59 3.95 14.59
CA SER A 94 -10.84 2.49 14.54
C SER A 94 -9.88 1.64 15.37
N LEU A 95 -8.79 2.24 15.91
CA LEU A 95 -7.72 1.52 16.64
C LEU A 95 -7.29 0.20 15.95
N PRO A 96 -6.91 0.23 14.67
CA PRO A 96 -6.71 -0.99 13.89
C PRO A 96 -5.39 -1.68 14.22
N ASP A 97 -5.36 -3.01 14.02
CA ASP A 97 -4.12 -3.79 14.06
C ASP A 97 -3.20 -3.41 12.90
N ALA A 98 -3.80 -3.17 11.72
CA ALA A 98 -3.09 -2.71 10.54
C ALA A 98 -3.98 -1.92 9.59
N ILE A 99 -3.36 -1.01 8.84
CA ILE A 99 -3.96 -0.38 7.65
C ILE A 99 -3.05 -0.66 6.46
N ILE A 100 -3.61 -1.23 5.40
CA ILE A 100 -2.85 -1.69 4.24
C ILE A 100 -3.44 -1.08 2.97
N LEU A 101 -2.60 -0.45 2.16
CA LEU A 101 -2.92 -0.11 0.78
C LEU A 101 -2.71 -1.35 -0.08
N PHE A 102 -3.75 -1.82 -0.76
CA PHE A 102 -3.67 -3.00 -1.62
C PHE A 102 -4.20 -2.71 -3.02
N GLY A 103 -4.26 -3.74 -3.87
CA GLY A 103 -4.71 -3.61 -5.26
C GLY A 103 -3.73 -2.86 -6.15
N SER A 104 -4.20 -2.36 -7.29
CA SER A 104 -3.35 -1.77 -8.34
C SER A 104 -2.54 -0.54 -7.86
N ALA A 105 -3.10 0.24 -6.95
CA ALA A 105 -2.45 1.42 -6.36
C ALA A 105 -1.22 1.04 -5.51
N SER A 106 -1.28 -0.07 -4.78
CA SER A 106 -0.13 -0.61 -4.03
C SER A 106 1.02 -1.07 -4.91
N GLN A 107 0.75 -1.31 -6.20
CA GLN A 107 1.72 -1.71 -7.22
C GLN A 107 2.18 -0.53 -8.08
N GLY A 108 1.63 0.67 -7.88
CA GLY A 108 1.88 1.85 -8.72
C GLY A 108 1.32 1.70 -10.14
N MET A 109 0.39 0.76 -10.33
CA MET A 109 -0.23 0.43 -11.62
C MET A 109 -1.66 0.95 -11.73
N ASP A 110 -2.12 1.77 -10.79
CA ASP A 110 -3.44 2.39 -10.87
C ASP A 110 -3.54 3.33 -12.09
N VAL A 111 -4.74 3.39 -12.67
CA VAL A 111 -5.10 4.32 -13.76
C VAL A 111 -6.10 5.34 -13.25
N GLU A 112 -6.34 6.42 -14.00
CA GLU A 112 -7.26 7.53 -13.71
C GLU A 112 -8.61 7.13 -13.09
N GLU A 113 -9.13 5.95 -13.43
CA GLU A 113 -10.43 5.45 -13.00
C GLU A 113 -10.35 4.50 -11.80
N SER A 114 -9.18 3.94 -11.46
CA SER A 114 -8.99 2.98 -10.35
C SER A 114 -9.34 3.54 -8.98
N ASP A 115 -10.05 2.82 -8.12
CA ASP A 115 -10.20 3.28 -6.73
C ASP A 115 -8.90 3.03 -5.94
N ILE A 116 -8.70 3.77 -4.84
CA ILE A 116 -7.63 3.51 -3.88
C ILE A 116 -8.19 2.59 -2.80
N ASP A 117 -7.75 1.33 -2.79
CA ASP A 117 -8.26 0.31 -1.88
C ASP A 117 -7.42 0.24 -0.60
N LEU A 118 -8.07 0.43 0.54
CA LEU A 118 -7.49 0.30 1.87
C LEU A 118 -8.17 -0.85 2.63
N ALA A 119 -7.36 -1.77 3.15
CA ALA A 119 -7.81 -2.75 4.12
C ALA A 119 -7.49 -2.23 5.53
N VAL A 120 -8.48 -2.20 6.40
CA VAL A 120 -8.37 -1.79 7.80
C VAL A 120 -8.70 -3.00 8.67
N LEU A 121 -7.71 -3.52 9.39
CA LEU A 121 -7.91 -4.64 10.30
C LEU A 121 -8.47 -4.12 11.63
N ALA A 122 -9.78 -3.89 11.66
CA ALA A 122 -10.55 -3.41 12.80
C ALA A 122 -12.05 -3.66 12.59
N GLU A 123 -12.82 -3.43 13.65
CA GLU A 123 -14.26 -3.21 13.54
C GLU A 123 -14.58 -1.98 12.69
N GLU A 124 -15.69 -2.03 11.96
CA GLU A 124 -16.11 -0.95 11.08
C GLU A 124 -16.51 0.30 11.88
N VAL A 125 -15.98 1.44 11.46
CA VAL A 125 -16.34 2.75 11.99
C VAL A 125 -16.63 3.74 10.88
N ALA A 126 -17.60 4.62 11.13
CA ALA A 126 -17.99 5.65 10.18
C ALA A 126 -16.96 6.79 10.17
N VAL A 127 -16.10 6.82 9.15
CA VAL A 127 -15.10 7.87 8.95
C VAL A 127 -15.47 8.70 7.72
N GLU A 128 -15.41 10.04 7.84
CA GLU A 128 -15.65 10.91 6.68
C GLU A 128 -14.45 10.88 5.71
N ILE A 129 -14.62 10.22 4.55
CA ILE A 129 -13.56 10.01 3.55
C ILE A 129 -13.49 11.13 2.48
N ARG A 130 -14.61 11.81 2.20
CA ARG A 130 -14.75 12.82 1.13
C ARG A 130 -13.68 13.92 1.12
N PRO A 131 -13.21 14.46 2.26
CA PRO A 131 -12.14 15.46 2.25
C PRO A 131 -10.82 14.92 1.65
N PHE A 132 -10.51 13.64 1.88
CA PHE A 132 -9.30 13.00 1.38
C PHE A 132 -9.42 12.69 -0.11
N GLU A 133 -10.57 12.22 -0.56
CA GLU A 133 -10.84 11.97 -1.99
C GLU A 133 -10.69 13.24 -2.83
N ARG A 134 -11.25 14.36 -2.36
CA ARG A 134 -11.14 15.66 -3.03
C ARG A 134 -9.68 16.08 -3.21
N ARG A 135 -8.85 15.85 -2.19
CA ARG A 135 -7.42 16.19 -2.21
C ARG A 135 -6.63 15.31 -3.19
N LEU A 136 -6.91 14.00 -3.19
CA LEU A 136 -6.25 13.05 -4.09
C LEU A 136 -6.83 13.09 -5.52
N SER A 137 -8.01 13.69 -5.70
CA SER A 137 -8.81 13.58 -6.93
C SER A 137 -9.07 12.12 -7.32
N ARG A 138 -9.27 11.27 -6.31
CA ARG A 138 -9.40 9.82 -6.43
C ARG A 138 -10.45 9.34 -5.42
N LYS A 139 -11.26 8.36 -5.82
CA LYS A 139 -12.11 7.66 -4.86
C LYS A 139 -11.26 6.78 -3.95
N ILE A 140 -11.69 6.62 -2.71
CA ILE A 140 -11.01 5.78 -1.73
C ILE A 140 -12.02 4.77 -1.19
N SER A 141 -11.74 3.49 -1.39
CA SER A 141 -12.52 2.37 -0.89
C SER A 141 -11.87 1.85 0.39
N VAL A 142 -12.55 2.04 1.52
CA VAL A 142 -12.06 1.55 2.83
C VAL A 142 -12.84 0.30 3.18
N HIS A 143 -12.13 -0.81 3.36
CA HIS A 143 -12.68 -2.11 3.69
C HIS A 143 -12.24 -2.51 5.10
N TYR A 144 -13.20 -2.72 5.99
CA TYR A 144 -12.94 -3.16 7.35
C TYR A 144 -12.98 -4.69 7.46
N TYR A 145 -12.00 -5.25 8.14
CA TYR A 145 -11.86 -6.68 8.37
C TYR A 145 -11.49 -6.94 9.84
N PRO A 146 -12.46 -7.22 10.71
CA PRO A 146 -12.18 -7.44 12.13
C PRO A 146 -11.25 -8.63 12.39
N PHE A 147 -11.26 -9.63 11.50
CA PHE A 147 -10.44 -10.82 11.65
C PHE A 147 -9.83 -11.26 10.31
N PHE A 148 -8.51 -11.11 10.17
CA PHE A 148 -7.76 -11.43 8.95
C PHE A 148 -7.87 -12.91 8.56
N GLY A 149 -7.96 -13.83 9.53
CA GLY A 149 -8.01 -15.26 9.28
C GLY A 149 -9.25 -15.73 8.49
N ASN A 150 -10.35 -14.96 8.54
CA ASN A 150 -11.62 -15.30 7.89
C ASN A 150 -11.71 -14.85 6.43
N LEU A 151 -10.71 -14.12 5.93
CA LEU A 151 -10.68 -13.65 4.54
C LEU A 151 -10.39 -14.81 3.58
N SER A 152 -10.84 -14.68 2.33
CA SER A 152 -10.47 -15.64 1.29
C SER A 152 -8.97 -15.59 1.03
N GLU A 153 -8.40 -16.70 0.54
CA GLU A 153 -6.97 -16.78 0.26
C GLU A 153 -6.53 -15.75 -0.81
N GLU A 154 -7.37 -15.48 -1.81
CA GLU A 154 -7.11 -14.45 -2.82
C GLU A 154 -7.01 -13.05 -2.20
N LEU A 155 -7.92 -12.73 -1.28
CA LEU A 155 -7.93 -11.44 -0.60
C LEU A 155 -6.77 -11.32 0.38
N LYS A 156 -6.47 -12.38 1.15
CA LYS A 156 -5.28 -12.43 2.01
C LYS A 156 -4.01 -12.16 1.21
N ASN A 157 -3.83 -12.83 0.08
CA ASN A 157 -2.68 -12.63 -0.79
C ASN A 157 -2.62 -11.19 -1.32
N SER A 158 -3.77 -10.61 -1.70
CA SER A 158 -3.82 -9.23 -2.18
C SER A 158 -3.42 -8.23 -1.09
N ILE A 159 -3.91 -8.41 0.14
CA ILE A 159 -3.56 -7.57 1.29
C ILE A 159 -2.09 -7.75 1.68
N LEU A 160 -1.60 -8.99 1.79
CA LEU A 160 -0.23 -9.26 2.21
C LEU A 160 0.83 -8.76 1.21
N ASN A 161 0.50 -8.70 -0.08
CA ASN A 161 1.35 -8.11 -1.11
C ASN A 161 1.18 -6.57 -1.24
N GLY A 162 0.33 -5.97 -0.42
CA GLY A 162 0.12 -4.53 -0.36
C GLY A 162 1.23 -3.78 0.38
N ILE A 163 1.00 -2.50 0.64
CA ILE A 163 1.88 -1.63 1.42
C ILE A 163 1.24 -1.41 2.79
N VAL A 164 1.90 -1.88 3.85
CA VAL A 164 1.48 -1.60 5.23
C VAL A 164 1.74 -0.13 5.53
N LEU A 165 0.67 0.63 5.76
CA LEU A 165 0.71 2.06 6.06
C LEU A 165 0.63 2.36 7.55
N TYR A 166 0.13 1.41 8.34
CA TYR A 166 0.05 1.47 9.80
C TYR A 166 0.04 0.06 10.39
N GLY A 167 0.65 -0.12 11.57
CA GLY A 167 0.63 -1.37 12.31
C GLY A 167 1.34 -2.53 11.61
N TYR A 168 0.82 -3.75 11.77
CA TYR A 168 1.35 -4.96 11.14
C TYR A 168 0.29 -6.06 11.05
N VAL A 169 0.43 -6.95 10.07
CA VAL A 169 -0.47 -8.10 9.91
C VAL A 169 0.16 -9.34 10.53
N GLU A 170 -0.51 -9.96 11.50
CA GLU A 170 -0.10 -11.26 12.05
C GLU A 170 -0.66 -12.40 11.17
N ALA A 171 0.06 -12.73 10.11
CA ALA A 171 -0.38 -13.72 9.12
C ALA A 171 -0.34 -15.17 9.62
N TYR A 172 0.53 -15.44 10.60
CA TYR A 172 0.67 -16.76 11.21
C TYR A 172 0.37 -16.62 12.70
N GLN A 173 -0.91 -16.70 13.07
CA GLN A 173 -1.25 -16.93 14.48
C GLN A 173 -0.56 -18.22 14.91
N GLY A 174 0.14 -18.15 16.05
CA GLY A 174 0.83 -19.30 16.62
C GLY A 174 -0.11 -20.50 16.64
N ARG A 175 0.13 -21.45 15.73
CA ARG A 175 -0.33 -22.82 15.96
C ARG A 175 0.35 -23.19 17.27
N GLU A 176 -0.38 -23.18 18.38
CA GLU A 176 -0.03 -24.12 19.43
C GLU A 176 0.04 -25.47 18.72
N LYS A 177 1.26 -25.94 18.45
CA LYS A 177 1.44 -27.32 18.05
C LYS A 177 0.76 -28.11 19.16
N PRO A 178 -0.24 -28.97 18.89
CA PRO A 178 -0.65 -29.90 19.92
C PRO A 178 0.62 -30.60 20.36
N PHE A 179 0.93 -30.53 21.65
CA PHE A 179 2.07 -31.19 22.24
C PHE A 179 1.91 -32.69 22.00
N GLN A 180 2.42 -33.19 20.87
CA GLN A 180 2.52 -34.62 20.57
C GLN A 180 3.76 -35.15 21.29
N GLY A 181 3.71 -35.09 22.60
CA GLY A 181 4.62 -35.79 23.48
C GLY A 181 3.80 -36.75 24.33
N LYS A 182 3.40 -37.90 23.75
CA LYS A 182 3.15 -39.08 24.59
C LYS A 182 4.48 -39.41 25.27
N ARG A 183 4.71 -38.89 26.47
CA ARG A 183 5.68 -39.51 27.38
C ARG A 183 5.13 -40.91 27.66
N ALA A 184 5.77 -41.92 27.08
CA ALA A 184 5.63 -43.27 27.59
C ALA A 184 5.98 -43.23 29.09
N PRO A 185 5.20 -43.87 29.97
CA PRO A 185 5.59 -43.98 31.36
C PRO A 185 6.95 -44.70 31.42
N PRO A 186 7.88 -44.26 32.28
CA PRO A 186 9.13 -44.98 32.45
C PRO A 186 8.82 -46.41 32.90
N ALA A 187 9.43 -47.39 32.22
CA ALA A 187 9.35 -48.80 32.58
C ALA A 187 9.71 -48.96 34.06
N GLY A 188 8.82 -49.64 34.79
CA GLY A 188 8.87 -49.74 36.25
C GLY A 188 10.24 -50.17 36.77
N ARG A 189 10.72 -49.45 37.79
CA ARG A 189 11.73 -49.98 38.70
C ARG A 189 11.11 -51.20 39.38
N ARG A 190 11.69 -52.39 39.15
CA ARG A 190 11.45 -53.53 40.03
C ARG A 190 11.99 -53.15 41.39
N GLU A 191 11.09 -52.87 42.33
CA GLU A 191 11.41 -52.85 43.75
C GLU A 191 11.88 -54.25 44.13
N THR A 192 13.18 -54.39 44.37
CA THR A 192 13.71 -55.50 45.14
C THR A 192 13.43 -55.15 46.60
N GLY A 193 12.46 -55.83 47.19
CA GLY A 193 12.12 -55.67 48.60
C GLY A 193 13.32 -56.02 49.50
N PRO A 194 13.45 -55.38 50.67
CA PRO A 194 14.55 -55.67 51.60
C PRO A 194 14.43 -57.09 52.18
N PRO A 195 15.56 -57.75 52.48
CA PRO A 195 15.56 -59.08 53.09
C PRO A 195 14.95 -59.05 54.49
N GLN A 196 14.21 -60.13 54.81
CA GLN A 196 13.64 -60.40 56.12
C GLN A 196 14.71 -60.48 57.22
N ARG A 197 14.32 -60.06 58.41
CA ARG A 197 15.11 -60.04 59.65
C ARG A 197 15.39 -61.46 60.16
N ASP A 198 16.60 -61.66 60.68
CA ASP A 198 16.89 -62.65 61.72
C ASP A 198 17.54 -61.92 62.91
N GLY A 199 16.97 -62.05 64.11
CA GLY A 199 17.50 -61.53 65.39
C GLY A 199 16.65 -60.46 66.04
#